data_AF-A0A2M8KST9-F1
#
_entry.id   AF-A0A2M8KST9-F1
#
_cell.length_a   1.000
_cell.length_b   1.000
_cell.length_c   1.000
_cell.angle_alpha   90.00
_cell.angle_beta   90.00
_cell.angle_gamma   90.00
#
_symmetry.space_group_name_H-M   'P 1'
#
loop_
_entity.id
_entity.type
_entity.pdbx_description
1 polymer ?
#
loop_
_entity_poly.entity_id
_entity_poly.type
_entity_poly.pdbx_seq_one_letter_code
_entity_poly.pdbx_strand_id
1 'polypeptide(L)'
;MRIAPNYKTVLDKLHKTIEIGFPMSCVGMYDCGVDHIFGLLKEQNLNHKKHIFIPLYIENTMSCSKIEALLLSELKKRLSEKASLKTTVWETLSYYTQNTSVVLIFYIGYKAKINLAFAKKLLASRFQIGKKLNWILFGTYGIFHQMKHEVQEKMLSSCVITILPHTAHSLQAVFSDYRDWYGKIAGKLEKSIIQLSGGNPGLLKSLYLLALSNKLDKWMSDKSLLARLSRIAEELSLHQRHILLMMNEKPTNAHKDVLKDLELYGYIQNNKIFSPLLRQYLFLTAVESTIVLSQSQKSIFSLLKTTSGLVSRENIAGALWGDRIQIKYSDWAIDQAIYALRKTLKQHSTGFSIQTKRNQGYALTSTLH
;
A
#
# COMPACT_ATOMS: atom_id res chain seq x y z
N MET A 1 19.91 -2.58 -9.22
CA MET A 1 18.72 -2.11 -9.96
C MET A 1 19.02 -0.70 -10.43
N ARG A 2 18.67 -0.34 -11.66
CA ARG A 2 18.72 1.07 -12.07
C ARG A 2 17.73 1.84 -11.21
N ILE A 3 18.14 3.02 -10.74
CA ILE A 3 17.21 3.90 -10.01
C ILE A 3 16.23 4.45 -11.03
N ALA A 4 14.94 4.17 -10.83
CA ALA A 4 13.90 4.67 -11.71
C ALA A 4 13.89 6.22 -11.70
N PRO A 5 13.69 6.89 -12.86
CA PRO A 5 13.71 8.35 -12.96
C PRO A 5 12.86 9.08 -11.93
N ASN A 6 11.64 8.59 -11.63
CA ASN A 6 10.79 9.20 -10.61
C ASN A 6 11.39 9.13 -9.19
N TYR A 7 12.12 8.06 -8.85
CA TYR A 7 12.82 7.95 -7.57
C TYR A 7 14.04 8.85 -7.48
N LYS A 8 14.74 9.08 -8.60
CA LYS A 8 15.80 10.10 -8.64
C LYS A 8 15.23 11.49 -8.31
N THR A 9 14.10 11.86 -8.89
CA THR A 9 13.42 13.12 -8.58
C THR A 9 13.03 13.23 -7.11
N VAL A 10 12.57 12.15 -6.48
CA VAL A 10 12.26 12.13 -5.04
C VAL A 10 13.53 12.32 -4.21
N LEU A 11 14.62 11.61 -4.53
CA LEU A 11 15.91 11.77 -3.86
C LEU A 11 16.45 13.20 -3.99
N ASP A 12 16.38 13.80 -5.18
CA ASP A 12 16.81 15.19 -5.41
C ASP A 12 15.99 16.19 -4.57
N LYS A 13 14.67 15.95 -4.42
CA LYS A 13 13.82 16.75 -3.53
C LYS A 13 14.21 16.56 -2.05
N LEU A 14 14.44 15.32 -1.63
CA LEU A 14 14.88 15.01 -0.26
C LEU A 14 16.18 15.75 0.07
N HIS A 15 17.18 15.71 -0.82
CA HIS A 15 18.45 16.41 -0.65
C HIS A 15 18.27 17.91 -0.47
N LYS A 16 17.50 18.55 -1.35
CA LYS A 16 17.19 19.99 -1.23
C LYS A 16 16.53 20.32 0.10
N THR A 17 15.55 19.52 0.54
CA THR A 17 14.84 19.80 1.80
C THR A 17 15.74 19.56 3.03
N ILE A 18 16.65 18.59 2.97
CA ILE A 18 17.65 18.34 4.03
C ILE A 18 18.53 19.58 4.23
N GLU A 19 18.99 20.20 3.14
CA GLU A 19 19.84 21.40 3.20
C GLU A 19 19.14 22.59 3.87
N ILE A 20 17.82 22.72 3.69
CA ILE A 20 17.03 23.80 4.31
C ILE A 20 16.84 23.55 5.82
N GLY A 21 16.97 22.29 6.27
CA GLY A 21 16.86 21.93 7.68
C GLY A 21 15.43 21.97 8.22
N PHE A 22 14.48 21.49 7.43
CA PHE A 22 13.09 21.27 7.87
C PHE A 22 12.82 19.79 8.12
N PRO A 23 11.94 19.44 9.07
CA PRO A 23 11.44 18.08 9.17
C PRO A 23 10.52 17.81 7.99
N MET A 24 10.49 16.55 7.55
CA MET A 24 9.61 16.16 6.45
C MET A 24 9.17 14.71 6.58
N SER A 25 8.18 14.35 5.79
CA SER A 25 7.71 12.99 5.61
C SER A 25 7.79 12.61 4.14
N CYS A 26 8.29 11.42 3.87
CA CYS A 26 8.30 10.80 2.56
C CYS A 26 7.29 9.64 2.57
N VAL A 27 6.11 9.88 1.99
CA VAL A 27 4.96 8.99 2.14
C VAL A 27 4.49 8.48 0.78
N GLY A 28 4.20 7.20 0.68
CA GLY A 28 3.61 6.60 -0.50
C GLY A 28 2.58 5.55 -0.13
N MET A 29 1.81 5.09 -1.11
CA MET A 29 0.99 3.90 -0.97
C MET A 29 1.85 2.66 -0.65
N TYR A 30 1.25 1.64 -0.03
CA TYR A 30 1.87 0.34 0.15
C TYR A 30 2.55 -0.17 -1.15
N ASP A 31 3.76 -0.72 -1.03
CA ASP A 31 4.59 -1.20 -2.14
C ASP A 31 4.89 -0.16 -3.25
N CYS A 32 4.81 1.14 -2.94
CA CYS A 32 5.20 2.22 -3.87
C CYS A 32 6.71 2.52 -3.89
N GLY A 33 7.52 1.72 -3.17
CA GLY A 33 8.98 1.87 -3.10
C GLY A 33 9.49 2.82 -2.02
N VAL A 34 8.68 3.09 -0.99
CA VAL A 34 9.07 3.88 0.20
C VAL A 34 10.33 3.29 0.86
N ASP A 35 10.36 1.98 1.04
CA ASP A 35 11.48 1.21 1.58
C ASP A 35 12.71 1.27 0.67
N HIS A 36 12.49 1.20 -0.65
CA HIS A 36 13.57 1.30 -1.62
C HIS A 36 14.24 2.68 -1.59
N ILE A 37 13.46 3.77 -1.57
CA ILE A 37 14.01 5.13 -1.47
C ILE A 37 14.73 5.33 -0.13
N PHE A 38 14.18 4.81 0.96
CA PHE A 38 14.87 4.80 2.25
C PHE A 38 16.24 4.07 2.15
N GLY A 39 16.27 2.90 1.51
CA GLY A 39 17.48 2.13 1.27
C GLY A 39 18.51 2.90 0.45
N LEU A 40 18.09 3.51 -0.65
CA LEU A 40 18.96 4.35 -1.48
C LEU A 40 19.53 5.54 -0.69
N LEU A 41 18.72 6.20 0.13
CA LEU A 41 19.18 7.31 0.95
C LEU A 41 20.17 6.86 2.03
N LYS A 42 19.99 5.66 2.59
CA LYS A 42 20.90 5.04 3.57
C LYS A 42 22.23 4.61 2.95
N GLU A 43 22.22 4.12 1.72
CA GLU A 43 23.39 3.64 0.97
C GLU A 43 24.21 4.78 0.38
N GLN A 44 23.56 5.88 0.01
CA GLN A 44 24.27 7.10 -0.32
C GLN A 44 25.14 7.46 0.88
N ASN A 45 26.46 7.50 0.67
CA ASN A 45 27.41 7.90 1.68
C ASN A 45 27.28 9.41 1.87
N LEU A 46 26.15 9.82 2.44
CA LEU A 46 25.76 11.21 2.70
C LEU A 46 26.57 11.78 3.85
N ASN A 47 27.83 11.39 3.99
CA ASN A 47 28.83 12.23 4.63
C ASN A 47 29.08 13.47 3.74
N HIS A 48 28.02 14.21 3.40
CA HIS A 48 28.14 15.63 3.20
C HIS A 48 28.79 16.14 4.46
N LYS A 49 29.95 16.81 4.33
CA LYS A 49 30.76 17.32 5.45
C LYS A 49 29.97 18.20 6.46
N LYS A 50 28.68 18.46 6.22
CA LYS A 50 27.78 19.33 6.98
C LYS A 50 26.69 18.60 7.78
N HIS A 51 26.38 17.33 7.48
CA HIS A 51 25.26 16.61 8.09
C HIS A 51 25.64 15.19 8.51
N ILE A 52 25.19 14.77 9.69
CA ILE A 52 25.23 13.38 10.15
C ILE A 52 23.85 12.76 9.90
N PHE A 53 23.81 11.63 9.21
CA PHE A 53 22.58 10.89 8.93
C PHE A 53 22.47 9.66 9.82
N ILE A 54 21.36 9.55 10.54
CA ILE A 54 21.10 8.46 11.48
C ILE A 54 19.85 7.69 11.04
N PRO A 55 20.01 6.60 10.27
CA PRO A 55 18.89 5.80 9.82
C PRO A 55 18.39 4.87 10.93
N LEU A 56 17.08 4.83 11.12
CA LEU A 56 16.43 3.96 12.10
C LEU A 56 15.17 3.32 11.52
N TYR A 57 15.02 2.02 11.74
CA TYR A 57 13.79 1.29 11.45
C TYR A 57 12.92 1.26 12.71
N ILE A 58 11.67 1.72 12.56
CA ILE A 58 10.65 1.67 13.60
C ILE A 58 9.72 0.51 13.29
N GLU A 59 9.83 -0.52 14.12
CA GLU A 59 8.96 -1.69 14.10
C GLU A 59 7.65 -1.42 14.84
N ASN A 60 6.71 -2.36 14.73
CA ASN A 60 5.41 -2.21 15.35
C ASN A 60 5.53 -2.14 16.88
N THR A 61 4.87 -1.15 17.49
CA THR A 61 4.75 -0.96 18.94
C THR A 61 6.06 -0.84 19.73
N MET A 62 7.06 -0.13 19.21
CA MET A 62 8.27 0.15 19.99
C MET A 62 8.02 1.14 21.14
N SER A 63 8.59 0.85 22.32
CA SER A 63 8.60 1.80 23.44
C SER A 63 9.54 2.98 23.16
N CYS A 64 9.30 4.11 23.83
CA CYS A 64 10.20 5.26 23.76
C CYS A 64 11.65 4.89 24.09
N SER A 65 11.86 4.10 25.16
CA SER A 65 13.20 3.67 25.58
C SER A 65 13.90 2.79 24.54
N LYS A 66 13.17 1.88 23.88
CA LYS A 66 13.75 1.03 22.81
C LYS A 66 14.18 1.89 21.62
N ILE A 67 13.37 2.88 21.23
CA ILE A 67 13.71 3.80 20.13
C ILE A 67 14.96 4.63 20.51
N GLU A 68 15.00 5.18 21.72
CA GLU A 68 16.14 5.96 22.21
C GLU A 68 17.43 5.12 22.26
N ALA A 69 17.35 3.87 22.71
CA ALA A 69 18.50 2.96 22.77
C ALA A 69 19.05 2.61 21.37
N LEU A 70 18.17 2.33 20.40
CA LEU A 70 18.61 2.09 19.02
C LEU A 70 19.21 3.34 18.39
N LEU A 71 18.61 4.51 18.64
CA LEU A 71 19.11 5.78 18.14
C LEU A 71 20.49 6.10 18.70
N LEU A 72 20.70 5.87 20.01
CA LEU A 72 22.01 6.01 20.64
C LEU A 72 23.02 5.03 20.02
N SER A 73 22.64 3.78 19.80
CA SER A 73 23.52 2.77 19.17
C SER A 73 23.98 3.19 17.77
N GLU A 74 23.06 3.66 16.91
CA GLU A 74 23.41 4.10 15.56
C GLU A 74 24.24 5.40 15.57
N LEU A 75 23.96 6.33 16.48
CA LEU A 75 24.81 7.51 16.71
C LEU A 75 26.24 7.11 17.06
N LYS A 76 26.42 6.17 18.00
CA LYS A 76 27.75 5.67 18.39
C LYS A 76 28.52 5.08 17.21
N LYS A 77 27.84 4.27 16.40
CA LYS A 77 28.43 3.66 15.20
C LYS A 77 28.91 4.71 14.18
N ARG A 78 28.17 5.81 14.03
CA ARG A 78 28.45 6.85 13.03
C ARG A 78 29.49 7.87 13.48
N LEU A 79 29.64 8.09 14.78
CA LEU A 79 30.42 9.19 15.32
C LEU A 79 31.85 8.84 15.74
N SER A 80 32.27 7.58 15.51
CA SER A 80 33.57 7.01 15.91
C SER A 80 33.79 7.01 17.44
N GLU A 81 34.45 5.97 17.95
CA GLU A 81 34.56 5.67 19.39
C GLU A 81 35.33 6.73 20.22
N LYS A 82 35.99 7.71 19.59
CA LYS A 82 36.91 8.63 20.26
C LYS A 82 36.24 9.78 21.02
N ALA A 83 34.93 9.99 20.87
CA ALA A 83 34.23 11.04 21.59
C ALA A 83 33.62 10.49 22.90
N SER A 84 33.78 11.23 24.00
CA SER A 84 33.11 10.96 25.28
C SER A 84 31.58 11.06 25.10
N LEU A 85 30.97 9.96 24.68
CA LEU A 85 29.53 9.87 24.46
C LEU A 85 28.81 10.09 25.79
N LYS A 86 27.77 10.92 25.75
CA LYS A 86 26.93 11.21 26.91
C LYS A 86 26.06 9.98 27.25
N THR A 87 25.49 9.97 28.46
CA THR A 87 24.70 8.84 28.95
C THR A 87 23.37 8.70 28.22
N THR A 88 22.80 9.80 27.71
CA THR A 88 21.53 9.79 26.98
C THR A 88 21.68 10.17 25.50
N VAL A 89 20.70 9.74 24.70
CA VAL A 89 20.60 10.08 23.28
C VAL A 89 20.41 11.59 23.07
N TRP A 90 19.65 12.24 23.94
CA TRP A 90 19.31 13.66 23.82
C TRP A 90 20.51 14.56 24.12
N GLU A 91 21.28 14.26 25.16
CA GLU A 91 22.54 14.97 25.44
C GLU A 91 23.56 14.78 24.33
N THR A 92 23.62 13.56 23.77
CA THR A 92 24.47 13.25 22.61
C THR A 92 24.06 14.12 21.42
N LEU A 93 22.77 14.14 21.06
CA LEU A 93 22.27 14.99 19.98
C LEU A 93 22.57 16.48 20.23
N SER A 94 22.31 16.99 21.43
CA SER A 94 22.59 18.39 21.79
C SER A 94 24.06 18.73 21.66
N TYR A 95 24.97 17.83 22.06
CA TYR A 95 26.42 18.06 21.94
C TYR A 95 26.87 18.13 20.48
N TYR A 96 26.51 17.14 19.66
CA TYR A 96 26.95 17.11 18.26
C TYR A 96 26.31 18.22 17.42
N THR A 97 25.07 18.60 17.75
CA THR A 97 24.38 19.69 17.07
C THR A 97 24.96 21.08 17.37
N GLN A 98 25.96 21.21 18.25
CA GLN A 98 26.72 22.45 18.36
C GLN A 98 27.51 22.76 17.08
N ASN A 99 28.10 21.72 16.45
CA ASN A 99 29.04 21.90 15.34
C ASN A 99 28.51 21.39 13.99
N THR A 100 27.56 20.46 13.98
CA THR A 100 27.08 19.82 12.76
C THR A 100 25.58 19.58 12.81
N SER A 101 24.92 19.56 11.67
CA SER A 101 23.51 19.18 11.62
C SER A 101 23.36 17.67 11.75
N VAL A 102 22.29 17.21 12.41
CA VAL A 102 21.91 15.81 12.54
C VAL A 102 20.55 15.61 11.89
N VAL A 103 20.45 14.61 11.02
CA VAL A 103 19.23 14.23 10.30
C VAL A 103 18.86 12.80 10.69
N LEU A 104 17.76 12.65 11.41
CA LEU A 104 17.20 11.36 11.81
C LEU A 104 16.32 10.82 10.70
N ILE A 105 16.64 9.66 10.13
CA ILE A 105 15.86 9.07 9.04
C ILE A 105 15.08 7.89 9.62
N PHE A 106 13.77 8.05 9.82
CA PHE A 106 12.92 7.00 10.37
C PHE A 106 12.18 6.28 9.25
N TYR A 107 12.38 4.96 9.11
CA TYR A 107 11.47 4.12 8.34
C TYR A 107 10.42 3.52 9.26
N ILE A 108 9.17 3.90 9.07
CA ILE A 108 8.03 3.48 9.86
C ILE A 108 7.38 2.33 9.10
N GLY A 109 7.56 1.12 9.61
CA GLY A 109 7.05 -0.09 8.98
C GLY A 109 5.54 -0.07 8.80
N TYR A 110 5.03 -0.94 7.93
CA TYR A 110 3.60 -1.09 7.71
C TYR A 110 2.86 -1.36 9.04
N LYS A 111 1.83 -0.56 9.34
CA LYS A 111 1.07 -0.54 10.60
C LYS A 111 1.87 -0.17 11.88
N ALA A 112 3.14 0.20 11.75
CA ALA A 112 3.93 0.68 12.88
C ALA A 112 3.56 2.13 13.23
N LYS A 113 3.70 2.47 14.51
CA LYS A 113 3.38 3.80 15.04
C LYS A 113 4.59 4.38 15.74
N ILE A 114 4.83 5.68 15.55
CA ILE A 114 5.78 6.40 16.40
C ILE A 114 5.17 6.51 17.80
N ASN A 115 5.92 6.10 18.82
CA ASN A 115 5.51 6.26 20.20
C ASN A 115 5.28 7.74 20.55
N LEU A 116 4.14 8.07 21.17
CA LEU A 116 3.78 9.45 21.49
C LEU A 116 4.78 10.13 22.44
N ALA A 117 5.29 9.41 23.45
CA ALA A 117 6.27 9.97 24.37
C ALA A 117 7.59 10.29 23.64
N PHE A 118 8.02 9.41 22.73
CA PHE A 118 9.17 9.68 21.87
C PHE A 118 8.94 10.89 20.96
N ALA A 119 7.79 10.98 20.30
CA ALA A 119 7.42 12.11 19.44
C ALA A 119 7.48 13.45 20.20
N LYS A 120 6.92 13.50 21.42
CA LYS A 120 6.97 14.68 22.29
C LYS A 120 8.41 15.08 22.63
N LYS A 121 9.25 14.11 23.02
CA LYS A 121 10.67 14.38 23.32
C LYS A 121 11.43 14.89 22.09
N LEU A 122 11.25 14.24 20.94
CA LEU A 122 11.93 14.63 19.70
C LEU A 122 11.56 16.06 19.28
N LEU A 123 10.28 16.44 19.37
CA LEU A 123 9.82 17.80 19.10
C LEU A 123 10.39 18.81 20.10
N ALA A 124 10.39 18.48 21.39
CA ALA A 124 10.99 19.35 22.43
C ALA A 124 12.49 19.56 22.19
N SER A 125 13.23 18.50 21.86
CA SER A 125 14.65 18.60 21.51
C SER A 125 14.88 19.43 20.25
N ARG A 126 14.02 19.31 19.23
CA ARG A 126 14.10 20.19 18.05
C ARG A 126 13.86 21.65 18.41
N PHE A 127 12.91 21.94 19.29
CA PHE A 127 12.66 23.33 19.72
C PHE A 127 13.90 23.94 20.38
N GLN A 128 14.64 23.16 21.17
CA GLN A 128 15.88 23.59 21.83
C GLN A 128 17.07 23.69 20.86
N ILE A 129 17.25 22.70 19.98
CA ILE A 129 18.42 22.61 19.07
C ILE A 129 18.22 23.46 17.80
N GLY A 130 16.98 23.74 17.42
CA GLY A 130 16.63 24.46 16.20
C GLY A 130 16.84 23.64 14.93
N LYS A 131 17.19 24.32 13.83
CA LYS A 131 17.33 23.73 12.49
C LYS A 131 18.48 22.72 12.34
N LYS A 132 19.33 22.58 13.35
CA LYS A 132 20.43 21.59 13.34
C LYS A 132 19.96 20.18 13.69
N LEU A 133 18.76 20.00 14.25
CA LEU A 133 18.14 18.68 14.43
C LEU A 133 16.93 18.53 13.50
N ASN A 134 17.04 17.63 12.53
CA ASN A 134 15.98 17.33 11.56
C ASN A 134 15.62 15.87 11.52
N TRP A 135 14.48 15.58 10.91
CA TRP A 135 14.10 14.21 10.62
C TRP A 135 13.39 14.06 9.28
N ILE A 136 13.43 12.83 8.77
CA ILE A 136 12.67 12.39 7.61
C ILE A 136 11.88 11.16 8.04
N LEU A 137 10.55 11.22 7.92
CA LEU A 137 9.66 10.10 8.20
C LEU A 137 9.31 9.38 6.90
N PHE A 138 9.88 8.22 6.67
CA PHE A 138 9.44 7.30 5.63
C PHE A 138 8.30 6.46 6.16
N GLY A 139 7.19 6.41 5.45
CA GLY A 139 6.05 5.62 5.85
C GLY A 139 5.07 5.40 4.71
N THR A 140 4.10 4.54 4.94
CA THR A 140 3.02 4.36 3.98
C THR A 140 1.82 5.25 4.32
N TYR A 141 0.93 5.49 3.36
CA TYR A 141 -0.22 6.41 3.51
C TYR A 141 -1.06 6.11 4.75
N GLY A 142 -1.24 4.84 5.11
CA GLY A 142 -1.99 4.41 6.29
C GLY A 142 -1.45 4.95 7.63
N ILE A 143 -0.27 5.58 7.64
CA ILE A 143 0.30 6.25 8.82
C ILE A 143 -0.56 7.42 9.32
N PHE A 144 -1.25 8.14 8.43
CA PHE A 144 -2.09 9.27 8.78
C PHE A 144 -3.31 8.85 9.63
N HIS A 145 -3.84 7.65 9.40
CA HIS A 145 -4.94 7.11 10.21
C HIS A 145 -4.51 6.63 11.61
N GLN A 146 -3.21 6.40 11.78
CA GLN A 146 -2.65 5.84 13.01
C GLN A 146 -2.19 6.91 14.00
N MET A 147 -1.81 8.08 13.50
CA MET A 147 -1.33 9.21 14.29
C MET A 147 -2.47 10.20 14.54
N LYS A 148 -3.25 9.94 15.58
CA LYS A 148 -4.45 10.74 15.93
C LYS A 148 -4.16 11.89 16.90
N HIS A 149 -2.91 12.06 17.32
CA HIS A 149 -2.53 13.07 18.30
C HIS A 149 -1.84 14.23 17.58
N GLU A 150 -2.23 15.46 17.90
CA GLU A 150 -1.76 16.71 17.27
C GLU A 150 -0.23 16.78 17.10
N VAL A 151 0.52 16.44 18.14
CA VAL A 151 2.00 16.30 18.14
C VAL A 151 2.51 15.41 17.00
N GLN A 152 1.91 14.24 16.81
CA GLN A 152 2.32 13.28 15.77
C GLN A 152 1.89 13.77 14.39
N GLU A 153 0.70 14.37 14.28
CA GLU A 153 0.23 14.99 13.05
C GLU A 153 1.18 16.12 12.61
N LYS A 154 1.59 17.01 13.52
CA LYS A 154 2.58 18.08 13.25
C LYS A 154 3.92 17.52 12.77
N MET A 155 4.37 16.39 13.32
CA MET A 155 5.59 15.74 12.83
C MET A 155 5.43 15.23 11.40
N LEU A 156 4.27 14.65 11.08
CA LEU A 156 3.99 14.10 9.75
C LEU A 156 3.72 15.18 8.69
N SER A 157 2.93 16.20 9.01
CA SER A 157 2.32 17.11 8.03
C SER A 157 3.14 18.37 7.73
N SER A 158 4.27 18.58 8.42
CA SER A 158 5.13 19.77 8.25
C SER A 158 5.61 19.98 6.81
N CYS A 159 6.04 18.92 6.13
CA CYS A 159 6.38 18.91 4.71
C CYS A 159 6.26 17.48 4.19
N VAL A 160 5.39 17.23 3.21
CA VAL A 160 5.16 15.89 2.67
C VAL A 160 5.69 15.79 1.25
N ILE A 161 6.62 14.86 1.03
CA ILE A 161 7.06 14.43 -0.28
C ILE A 161 6.37 13.11 -0.60
N THR A 162 5.53 13.10 -1.62
CA THR A 162 4.80 11.89 -2.01
C THR A 162 5.60 11.01 -2.96
N ILE A 163 5.53 9.71 -2.72
CA ILE A 163 6.07 8.68 -3.61
C ILE A 163 4.92 8.11 -4.42
N LEU A 164 4.89 8.46 -5.70
CA LEU A 164 3.84 8.07 -6.64
C LEU A 164 4.22 6.81 -7.42
N PRO A 165 3.22 6.05 -7.93
CA PRO A 165 3.44 4.97 -8.88
C PRO A 165 4.30 5.41 -10.07
N HIS A 166 5.01 4.46 -10.70
CA HIS A 166 5.90 4.76 -11.81
C HIS A 166 5.16 5.37 -13.01
N THR A 167 5.77 6.41 -13.58
CA THR A 167 5.34 6.97 -14.87
C THR A 167 5.71 6.05 -16.03
N ALA A 168 5.06 6.23 -17.19
CA ALA A 168 5.39 5.49 -18.42
C ALA A 168 6.90 5.51 -18.75
N HIS A 169 7.54 6.66 -18.59
CA HIS A 169 8.99 6.81 -18.77
C HIS A 169 9.80 5.96 -17.77
N SER A 170 9.40 5.95 -16.49
CA SER A 170 10.11 5.19 -15.45
C SER A 170 9.95 3.68 -15.61
N LEU A 171 8.80 3.23 -16.13
CA LEU A 171 8.51 1.82 -16.36
C LEU A 171 9.48 1.17 -17.35
N GLN A 172 10.00 1.90 -18.34
CA GLN A 172 10.96 1.35 -19.30
C GLN A 172 12.23 0.82 -18.60
N ALA A 173 12.76 1.58 -17.64
CA ALA A 173 13.92 1.18 -16.85
C ALA A 173 13.61 -0.04 -15.97
N VAL A 174 12.45 -0.05 -15.31
CA VAL A 174 12.00 -1.16 -14.44
C VAL A 174 11.84 -2.46 -15.25
N PHE A 175 11.18 -2.41 -16.40
CA PHE A 175 11.00 -3.59 -17.26
C PHE A 175 12.33 -4.08 -17.82
N SER A 176 13.26 -3.18 -18.14
CA SER A 176 14.60 -3.59 -18.54
C SER A 176 15.28 -4.38 -17.42
N ASP A 177 15.24 -3.89 -16.17
CA ASP A 177 15.81 -4.62 -15.02
C ASP A 177 15.11 -5.96 -14.79
N TYR A 178 13.78 -6.02 -14.95
CA TYR A 178 13.05 -7.28 -14.79
C TYR A 178 13.40 -8.31 -15.86
N ARG A 179 13.61 -7.88 -17.11
CA ARG A 179 14.09 -8.76 -18.17
C ARG A 179 15.47 -9.32 -17.86
N ASP A 180 16.36 -8.47 -17.34
CA ASP A 180 17.73 -8.85 -16.99
C ASP A 180 17.76 -9.85 -15.81
N TRP A 181 16.82 -9.74 -14.87
CA TRP A 181 16.81 -10.54 -13.64
C TRP A 181 15.94 -11.79 -13.68
N TYR A 182 14.76 -11.71 -14.30
CA TYR A 182 13.76 -12.78 -14.26
C TYR A 182 13.53 -13.44 -15.63
N GLY A 183 14.06 -12.86 -16.71
CA GLY A 183 13.85 -13.33 -18.08
C GLY A 183 12.79 -12.55 -18.84
N LYS A 184 12.67 -12.80 -20.14
CA LYS A 184 11.81 -12.02 -21.05
C LYS A 184 10.36 -12.52 -21.07
N ILE A 185 9.42 -11.60 -21.23
CA ILE A 185 8.01 -11.87 -21.53
C ILE A 185 7.61 -11.25 -22.88
N ALA A 186 6.49 -11.70 -23.45
CA ALA A 186 5.97 -11.11 -24.68
C ALA A 186 5.56 -9.64 -24.48
N GLY A 187 5.86 -8.77 -25.44
CA GLY A 187 5.58 -7.32 -25.33
C GLY A 187 4.09 -6.96 -25.14
N LYS A 188 3.16 -7.79 -25.64
CA LYS A 188 1.72 -7.64 -25.36
C LYS A 188 1.42 -7.77 -23.86
N LEU A 189 2.11 -8.68 -23.16
CA LEU A 189 1.96 -8.88 -21.72
C LEU A 189 2.53 -7.69 -20.93
N GLU A 190 3.63 -7.07 -21.39
CA GLU A 190 4.18 -5.87 -20.75
C GLU A 190 3.13 -4.75 -20.68
N LYS A 191 2.42 -4.48 -21.79
CA LYS A 191 1.34 -3.49 -21.83
C LYS A 191 0.20 -3.83 -20.85
N SER A 192 -0.21 -5.10 -20.81
CA SER A 192 -1.24 -5.57 -19.87
C SER A 192 -0.80 -5.42 -18.40
N ILE A 193 0.45 -5.75 -18.08
CA ILE A 193 1.00 -5.60 -16.72
C ILE A 193 1.02 -4.13 -16.30
N ILE A 194 1.45 -3.23 -17.19
CA ILE A 194 1.45 -1.78 -16.92
C ILE A 194 0.03 -1.28 -16.63
N GLN A 195 -0.94 -1.65 -17.47
CA GLN A 195 -2.33 -1.26 -17.29
C GLN A 195 -2.93 -1.80 -15.99
N LEU A 196 -2.71 -3.08 -15.68
CA LEU A 196 -3.26 -3.73 -14.49
C LEU A 196 -2.63 -3.20 -13.20
N SER A 197 -1.33 -2.98 -13.19
CA SER A 197 -0.59 -2.49 -12.02
C SER A 197 -0.81 -1.01 -11.70
N GLY A 198 -1.18 -0.19 -12.70
CA GLY A 198 -1.22 1.26 -12.54
C GLY A 198 0.13 1.87 -12.20
N GLY A 199 1.24 1.19 -12.54
CA GLY A 199 2.59 1.64 -12.22
C GLY A 199 3.05 1.37 -10.78
N ASN A 200 2.25 0.73 -9.91
CA ASN A 200 2.69 0.36 -8.56
C ASN A 200 3.80 -0.73 -8.65
N PRO A 201 5.01 -0.49 -8.13
CA PRO A 201 6.16 -1.40 -8.21
C PRO A 201 5.87 -2.81 -7.67
N GLY A 202 5.16 -2.92 -6.55
CA GLY A 202 4.77 -4.22 -6.01
C GLY A 202 3.84 -4.97 -6.96
N LEU A 203 2.77 -4.32 -7.41
CA LEU A 203 1.83 -4.95 -8.34
C LEU A 203 2.52 -5.32 -9.67
N LEU A 204 3.37 -4.44 -10.20
CA LEU A 204 4.19 -4.69 -11.39
C LEU A 204 5.01 -5.97 -11.24
N LYS A 205 5.79 -6.09 -10.16
CA LYS A 205 6.61 -7.29 -9.91
C LYS A 205 5.77 -8.56 -9.86
N SER A 206 4.67 -8.54 -9.09
CA SER A 206 3.81 -9.71 -8.94
C SER A 206 3.20 -10.15 -10.27
N LEU A 207 2.68 -9.20 -11.05
CA LEU A 207 2.10 -9.49 -12.37
C LEU A 207 3.15 -9.94 -13.39
N TYR A 208 4.37 -9.40 -13.31
CA TYR A 208 5.49 -9.85 -14.16
C TYR A 208 5.83 -11.32 -13.91
N LEU A 209 5.94 -11.73 -12.64
CA LEU A 209 6.20 -13.12 -12.26
C LEU A 209 5.05 -14.07 -12.65
N LEU A 210 3.80 -13.60 -12.55
CA LEU A 210 2.64 -14.35 -13.06
C LEU A 210 2.67 -14.50 -14.58
N ALA A 211 3.09 -13.47 -15.31
CA ALA A 211 3.21 -13.53 -16.76
C ALA A 211 4.30 -14.53 -17.21
N LEU A 212 5.46 -14.55 -16.53
CA LEU A 212 6.49 -15.58 -16.78
C LEU A 212 5.98 -17.00 -16.56
N SER A 213 5.03 -17.18 -15.66
CA SER A 213 4.42 -18.47 -15.34
C SER A 213 3.18 -18.81 -16.19
N ASN A 214 2.85 -17.99 -17.20
CA ASN A 214 1.60 -18.09 -17.98
C ASN A 214 0.33 -18.13 -17.12
N LYS A 215 0.29 -17.35 -16.04
CA LYS A 215 -0.81 -17.28 -15.05
C LYS A 215 -1.36 -15.86 -14.86
N LEU A 216 -1.05 -14.93 -15.77
CA LEU A 216 -1.48 -13.53 -15.65
C LEU A 216 -3.02 -13.38 -15.62
N ASP A 217 -3.73 -14.22 -16.37
CA ASP A 217 -5.20 -14.32 -16.38
C ASP A 217 -5.78 -14.90 -15.08
N LYS A 218 -4.99 -15.67 -14.32
CA LYS A 218 -5.36 -16.31 -13.05
C LYS A 218 -4.96 -15.49 -11.82
N TRP A 219 -4.67 -14.20 -11.98
CA TRP A 219 -4.18 -13.34 -10.90
C TRP A 219 -5.09 -13.31 -9.66
N MET A 220 -6.40 -13.49 -9.82
CA MET A 220 -7.36 -13.57 -8.71
C MET A 220 -7.17 -14.78 -7.81
N SER A 221 -6.45 -15.81 -8.27
CA SER A 221 -6.08 -16.98 -7.46
C SER A 221 -4.72 -16.83 -6.79
N ASP A 222 -3.96 -15.78 -7.11
CA ASP A 222 -2.62 -15.56 -6.57
C ASP A 222 -2.68 -14.92 -5.18
N LYS A 223 -2.35 -15.72 -4.16
CA LYS A 223 -2.40 -15.30 -2.75
C LYS A 223 -1.46 -14.12 -2.47
N SER A 224 -0.31 -14.04 -3.14
CA SER A 224 0.68 -12.98 -2.91
C SER A 224 0.16 -11.63 -3.40
N LEU A 225 -0.37 -11.58 -4.62
CA LEU A 225 -0.97 -10.40 -5.21
C LEU A 225 -2.21 -9.95 -4.44
N LEU A 226 -3.09 -10.89 -4.04
CA LEU A 226 -4.24 -10.57 -3.20
C LEU A 226 -3.82 -9.96 -1.85
N ALA A 227 -2.78 -10.49 -1.20
CA ALA A 227 -2.26 -9.93 0.03
C ALA A 227 -1.73 -8.50 -0.15
N ARG A 228 -1.12 -8.18 -1.31
CA ARG A 228 -0.69 -6.80 -1.63
C ARG A 228 -1.87 -5.86 -1.84
N LEU A 229 -2.87 -6.28 -2.62
CA LEU A 229 -4.10 -5.51 -2.83
C LEU A 229 -4.85 -5.27 -1.51
N SER A 230 -4.91 -6.29 -0.65
CA SER A 230 -5.43 -6.19 0.71
C SER A 230 -4.70 -5.14 1.52
N ARG A 231 -3.36 -5.14 1.53
CA ARG A 231 -2.57 -4.16 2.28
C ARG A 231 -2.76 -2.73 1.78
N ILE A 232 -2.80 -2.54 0.45
CA ILE A 232 -3.11 -1.25 -0.18
C ILE A 232 -4.51 -0.77 0.25
N ALA A 233 -5.52 -1.64 0.17
CA ALA A 233 -6.88 -1.30 0.58
C ALA A 233 -6.96 -0.98 2.09
N GLU A 234 -6.21 -1.71 2.92
CA GLU A 234 -6.16 -1.51 4.38
C GLU A 234 -5.59 -0.16 4.81
N GLU A 235 -4.81 0.51 3.95
CA GLU A 235 -4.35 1.88 4.19
C GLU A 235 -5.45 2.92 4.04
N LEU A 236 -6.54 2.57 3.37
CA LEU A 236 -7.69 3.44 3.17
C LEU A 236 -8.71 3.22 4.29
N SER A 237 -9.26 4.30 4.82
CA SER A 237 -10.44 4.27 5.67
C SER A 237 -11.66 3.72 4.91
N LEU A 238 -12.67 3.22 5.64
CA LEU A 238 -13.92 2.74 5.03
C LEU A 238 -14.60 3.82 4.18
N HIS A 239 -14.57 5.07 4.65
CA HIS A 239 -15.12 6.21 3.93
C HIS A 239 -14.40 6.46 2.60
N GLN A 240 -13.07 6.42 2.59
CA GLN A 240 -12.27 6.57 1.36
C GLN A 240 -12.52 5.43 0.37
N ARG A 241 -12.57 4.17 0.84
CA ARG A 241 -12.90 3.02 -0.02
C ARG A 241 -14.27 3.19 -0.66
N HIS A 242 -15.26 3.65 0.10
CA HIS A 242 -16.59 3.93 -0.42
C HIS A 242 -16.54 5.02 -1.49
N ILE A 243 -15.89 6.16 -1.22
CA ILE A 243 -15.73 7.24 -2.20
C ILE A 243 -15.06 6.75 -3.50
N LEU A 244 -14.00 5.94 -3.40
CA LEU A 244 -13.33 5.37 -4.58
C LEU A 244 -14.28 4.51 -5.43
N LEU A 245 -15.18 3.74 -4.81
CA LEU A 245 -16.16 2.92 -5.52
C LEU A 245 -17.25 3.76 -6.20
N MET A 246 -17.54 4.94 -5.68
CA MET A 246 -18.56 5.86 -6.18
C MET A 246 -18.02 6.91 -7.17
N MET A 247 -16.75 6.84 -7.57
CA MET A 247 -16.11 7.86 -8.43
C MET A 247 -16.76 8.09 -9.81
N ASN A 248 -17.59 7.15 -10.28
CA ASN A 248 -18.34 7.33 -11.52
C ASN A 248 -19.57 8.24 -11.35
N GLU A 249 -19.91 8.62 -10.12
CA GLU A 249 -21.01 9.52 -9.79
C GLU A 249 -20.51 10.97 -9.63
N LYS A 250 -21.42 11.96 -9.76
CA LYS A 250 -21.06 13.37 -9.52
C LYS A 250 -20.64 13.54 -8.05
N PRO A 251 -19.38 13.95 -7.76
CA PRO A 251 -18.92 14.04 -6.38
C PRO A 251 -19.58 15.19 -5.63
N THR A 252 -19.97 14.94 -4.38
CA THR A 252 -20.38 15.99 -3.44
C THR A 252 -19.18 16.89 -3.10
N ASN A 253 -19.42 18.09 -2.56
CA ASN A 253 -18.32 18.96 -2.13
C ASN A 253 -17.42 18.31 -1.07
N ALA A 254 -18.00 17.57 -0.11
CA ALA A 254 -17.22 16.84 0.90
C ALA A 254 -16.34 15.73 0.29
N HIS A 255 -16.76 15.11 -0.82
CA HIS A 255 -15.95 14.11 -1.50
C HIS A 255 -14.74 14.73 -2.23
N LYS A 256 -14.81 16.01 -2.63
CA LYS A 256 -13.73 16.65 -3.41
C LYS A 256 -12.42 16.70 -2.64
N ASP A 257 -12.45 17.02 -1.35
CA ASP A 257 -11.23 17.10 -0.55
C ASP A 257 -10.60 15.72 -0.33
N VAL A 258 -11.43 14.70 -0.07
CA VAL A 258 -10.97 13.31 0.02
C VAL A 258 -10.38 12.83 -1.32
N LEU A 259 -11.00 13.15 -2.45
CA LEU A 259 -10.49 12.78 -3.77
C LEU A 259 -9.15 13.46 -4.08
N LYS A 260 -8.99 14.74 -3.74
CA LYS A 260 -7.72 15.46 -3.88
C LYS A 260 -6.61 14.81 -3.04
N ASP A 261 -6.93 14.43 -1.81
CA ASP A 261 -5.97 13.74 -0.93
C ASP A 261 -5.56 12.38 -1.53
N LEU A 262 -6.53 11.58 -1.99
CA LEU A 262 -6.26 10.30 -2.64
C LEU A 262 -5.46 10.43 -3.95
N GLU A 263 -5.68 11.50 -4.72
CA GLU A 263 -4.88 11.83 -5.90
C GLU A 263 -3.44 12.20 -5.53
N LEU A 264 -3.25 13.01 -4.47
CA LEU A 264 -1.94 13.43 -3.97
C LEU A 264 -1.03 12.23 -3.63
N TYR A 265 -1.59 11.14 -3.11
CA TYR A 265 -0.87 9.91 -2.77
C TYR A 265 -0.92 8.82 -3.85
N GLY A 266 -1.49 9.11 -5.02
CA GLY A 266 -1.46 8.23 -6.19
C GLY A 266 -2.46 7.08 -6.17
N TYR A 267 -3.50 7.14 -5.33
CA TYR A 267 -4.64 6.21 -5.41
C TYR A 267 -5.55 6.52 -6.60
N ILE A 268 -5.55 7.78 -7.04
CA ILE A 268 -6.28 8.27 -8.21
C ILE A 268 -5.27 8.79 -9.25
N GLN A 269 -5.47 8.40 -10.50
CA GLN A 269 -4.72 8.89 -11.66
C GLN A 269 -5.69 9.07 -12.83
N ASN A 270 -5.65 10.23 -13.49
CA ASN A 270 -6.53 10.54 -14.62
C ASN A 270 -8.02 10.31 -14.30
N ASN A 271 -8.48 10.77 -13.12
CA ASN A 271 -9.85 10.58 -12.61
C ASN A 271 -10.30 9.12 -12.46
N LYS A 272 -9.36 8.18 -12.33
CA LYS A 272 -9.66 6.76 -12.11
C LYS A 272 -8.81 6.21 -10.98
N ILE A 273 -9.28 5.15 -10.32
CA ILE A 273 -8.43 4.37 -9.40
C ILE A 273 -7.20 3.91 -10.19
N PHE A 274 -6.00 4.13 -9.63
CA PHE A 274 -4.74 3.93 -10.35
C PHE A 274 -4.61 2.52 -10.96
N SER A 275 -5.13 1.51 -10.26
CA SER A 275 -5.10 0.11 -10.67
C SER A 275 -6.53 -0.46 -10.82
N PRO A 276 -6.87 -1.04 -11.99
CA PRO A 276 -8.09 -1.82 -12.17
C PRO A 276 -8.19 -3.02 -11.20
N LEU A 277 -7.04 -3.61 -10.82
CA LEU A 277 -7.00 -4.70 -9.85
C LEU A 277 -7.47 -4.23 -8.47
N LEU A 278 -7.05 -3.04 -8.05
CA LEU A 278 -7.52 -2.47 -6.78
C LEU A 278 -9.01 -2.14 -6.85
N ARG A 279 -9.51 -1.55 -7.95
CA ARG A 279 -10.95 -1.30 -8.13
C ARG A 279 -11.74 -2.59 -7.95
N GLN A 280 -11.32 -3.65 -8.64
CA GLN A 280 -11.96 -4.95 -8.56
C GLN A 280 -11.89 -5.52 -7.13
N TYR A 281 -10.72 -5.47 -6.49
CA TYR A 281 -10.55 -5.93 -5.11
C TYR A 281 -11.45 -5.18 -4.11
N LEU A 282 -11.52 -3.85 -4.19
CA LEU A 282 -12.37 -3.03 -3.33
C LEU A 282 -13.85 -3.36 -3.53
N PHE A 283 -14.28 -3.52 -4.79
CA PHE A 283 -15.66 -3.89 -5.09
C PHE A 283 -16.03 -5.27 -4.52
N LEU A 284 -15.13 -6.22 -4.72
CA LEU A 284 -15.27 -7.60 -4.25
C LEU A 284 -15.35 -7.70 -2.71
N THR A 285 -14.60 -6.86 -1.99
CA THR A 285 -14.58 -6.84 -0.51
C THR A 285 -15.70 -6.00 0.08
N ALA A 286 -16.10 -4.91 -0.59
CA ALA A 286 -17.23 -4.09 -0.17
C ALA A 286 -18.53 -4.91 -0.15
N VAL A 287 -18.78 -5.68 -1.21
CA VAL A 287 -19.93 -6.59 -1.32
C VAL A 287 -19.95 -7.64 -0.20
N GLU A 288 -18.80 -8.17 0.21
CA GLU A 288 -18.73 -9.09 1.36
C GLU A 288 -19.03 -8.40 2.69
N SER A 289 -18.69 -7.11 2.84
CA SER A 289 -18.88 -6.36 4.07
C SER A 289 -20.27 -5.76 4.25
N THR A 290 -21.00 -5.46 3.16
CA THR A 290 -22.31 -4.80 3.20
C THR A 290 -23.49 -5.77 3.11
N ILE A 291 -23.25 -7.03 2.74
CA ILE A 291 -24.30 -8.01 2.53
C ILE A 291 -24.19 -9.13 3.57
N VAL A 292 -25.28 -9.34 4.31
CA VAL A 292 -25.43 -10.53 5.14
C VAL A 292 -25.81 -11.70 4.24
N LEU A 293 -24.81 -12.37 3.70
CA LEU A 293 -24.99 -13.64 2.98
C LEU A 293 -25.05 -14.80 3.99
N SER A 294 -25.96 -15.74 3.79
CA SER A 294 -25.94 -17.02 4.49
C SER A 294 -24.70 -17.83 4.13
N GLN A 295 -24.34 -18.85 4.92
CA GLN A 295 -23.15 -19.65 4.66
C GLN A 295 -23.18 -20.33 3.27
N SER A 296 -24.34 -20.83 2.87
CA SER A 296 -24.55 -21.39 1.53
C SER A 296 -24.35 -20.33 0.44
N GLN A 297 -24.93 -19.14 0.63
CA GLN A 297 -24.78 -18.03 -0.32
C GLN A 297 -23.33 -17.55 -0.42
N LYS A 298 -22.59 -17.47 0.69
CA LYS A 298 -21.16 -17.14 0.72
C LYS A 298 -20.34 -18.14 -0.09
N SER A 299 -20.63 -19.43 0.08
CA SER A 299 -19.91 -20.51 -0.61
C SER A 299 -20.12 -20.45 -2.12
N ILE A 300 -21.39 -20.30 -2.56
CA ILE A 300 -21.72 -20.11 -3.98
C ILE A 300 -21.09 -18.84 -4.53
N PHE A 301 -21.25 -17.71 -3.83
CA PHE A 301 -20.75 -16.43 -4.29
C PHE A 301 -19.23 -16.45 -4.43
N SER A 302 -18.52 -17.03 -3.46
CA SER A 302 -17.06 -17.23 -3.51
C SER A 302 -16.64 -18.11 -4.68
N LEU A 303 -17.32 -19.23 -4.92
CA LEU A 303 -17.06 -20.12 -6.07
C LEU A 303 -17.24 -19.41 -7.41
N LEU A 304 -18.39 -18.74 -7.59
CA LEU A 304 -18.70 -17.99 -8.81
C LEU A 304 -17.74 -16.82 -9.03
N LYS A 305 -17.23 -16.22 -7.95
CA LYS A 305 -16.29 -15.10 -7.96
C LYS A 305 -14.86 -15.53 -8.29
N THR A 306 -14.43 -16.68 -7.77
CA THR A 306 -13.06 -17.21 -7.97
C THR A 306 -12.89 -17.91 -9.30
N THR A 307 -13.98 -18.44 -9.86
CA THR A 307 -13.95 -19.11 -11.16
C THR A 307 -14.14 -18.08 -12.28
N SER A 308 -13.15 -17.94 -13.16
CA SER A 308 -13.31 -17.14 -14.36
C SER A 308 -14.23 -17.84 -15.35
N GLY A 309 -15.47 -17.34 -15.48
CA GLY A 309 -16.43 -17.82 -16.46
C GLY A 309 -17.55 -18.66 -15.85
N LEU A 310 -17.87 -19.78 -16.50
CA LEU A 310 -19.05 -20.56 -16.22
C LEU A 310 -18.78 -21.67 -15.19
N VAL A 311 -19.61 -21.73 -14.16
CA VAL A 311 -19.58 -22.74 -13.10
C VAL A 311 -20.76 -23.70 -13.28
N SER A 312 -20.47 -25.00 -13.37
CA SER A 312 -21.50 -26.03 -13.51
C SER A 312 -22.31 -26.23 -12.22
N ARG A 313 -23.45 -26.92 -12.34
CA ARG A 313 -24.32 -27.23 -11.20
C ARG A 313 -23.63 -28.14 -10.19
N GLU A 314 -22.83 -29.07 -10.67
CA GLU A 314 -22.07 -30.03 -9.87
C GLU A 314 -21.00 -29.33 -9.03
N ASN A 315 -20.29 -28.34 -9.62
CA ASN A 315 -19.31 -27.55 -8.88
C ASN A 315 -19.99 -26.72 -7.77
N ILE A 316 -21.17 -26.16 -8.06
CA ILE A 316 -21.96 -25.44 -7.04
C ILE A 316 -22.42 -26.39 -5.94
N ALA A 317 -22.89 -27.58 -6.30
CA ALA A 317 -23.26 -28.62 -5.34
C ALA A 317 -22.07 -29.02 -4.45
N GLY A 318 -20.88 -29.16 -5.04
CA GLY A 318 -19.64 -29.45 -4.32
C GLY A 318 -19.29 -28.37 -3.32
N ALA A 319 -19.39 -27.09 -3.70
CA ALA A 319 -19.16 -25.99 -2.77
C ALA A 319 -20.22 -25.89 -1.66
N LEU A 320 -21.46 -26.32 -1.92
CA LEU A 320 -22.54 -26.28 -0.93
C LEU A 320 -22.51 -27.43 0.07
N TRP A 321 -22.18 -28.64 -0.40
CA TRP A 321 -22.45 -29.86 0.36
C TRP A 321 -21.25 -30.81 0.48
N GLY A 322 -20.15 -30.58 -0.25
CA GLY A 322 -18.97 -31.44 -0.23
C GLY A 322 -19.33 -32.91 -0.47
N ASP A 323 -18.96 -33.79 0.45
CA ASP A 323 -19.23 -35.23 0.35
C ASP A 323 -20.73 -35.59 0.37
N ARG A 324 -21.60 -34.65 0.79
CA ARG A 324 -23.05 -34.87 0.89
C ARG A 324 -23.80 -34.57 -0.42
N ILE A 325 -23.10 -34.35 -1.53
CA ILE A 325 -23.73 -34.12 -2.85
C ILE A 325 -24.74 -35.21 -3.18
N GLN A 326 -24.38 -36.50 -3.01
CA GLN A 326 -25.27 -37.61 -3.41
C GLN A 326 -26.63 -37.63 -2.68
N ILE A 327 -26.70 -37.00 -1.50
CA ILE A 327 -27.90 -36.97 -0.67
C ILE A 327 -28.72 -35.69 -0.90
N LYS A 328 -28.05 -34.56 -1.13
CA LYS A 328 -28.70 -33.23 -1.17
C LYS A 328 -28.87 -32.66 -2.58
N TYR A 329 -28.23 -33.25 -3.57
CA TYR A 329 -28.25 -32.74 -4.93
C TYR A 329 -29.63 -32.90 -5.57
N SER A 330 -30.18 -31.79 -6.04
CA SER A 330 -31.16 -31.76 -7.12
C SER A 330 -30.98 -30.47 -7.90
N ASP A 331 -31.25 -30.52 -9.21
CA ASP A 331 -31.21 -29.33 -10.07
C ASP A 331 -32.08 -28.20 -9.49
N TRP A 332 -33.24 -28.56 -8.93
CA TRP A 332 -34.14 -27.63 -8.26
C TRP A 332 -33.49 -26.98 -7.02
N ALA A 333 -32.79 -27.75 -6.19
CA ALA A 333 -32.10 -27.20 -5.01
C ALA A 333 -30.99 -26.20 -5.40
N ILE A 334 -30.27 -26.47 -6.49
CA ILE A 334 -29.26 -25.55 -7.04
C ILE A 334 -29.94 -24.28 -7.57
N ASP A 335 -31.03 -24.41 -8.33
CA ASP A 335 -31.79 -23.28 -8.84
C ASP A 335 -32.35 -22.40 -7.71
N GLN A 336 -32.86 -23.00 -6.63
CA GLN A 336 -33.32 -22.26 -5.45
C GLN A 336 -32.17 -21.51 -4.75
N ALA A 337 -31.01 -22.15 -4.59
CA ALA A 337 -29.86 -21.53 -3.96
C ALA A 337 -29.32 -20.33 -4.79
N ILE A 338 -29.26 -20.49 -6.11
CA ILE A 338 -28.88 -19.41 -7.04
C ILE A 338 -29.93 -18.29 -7.04
N TYR A 339 -31.22 -18.64 -7.04
CA TYR A 339 -32.30 -17.66 -6.97
C TYR A 339 -32.23 -16.83 -5.68
N ALA A 340 -32.03 -17.49 -4.53
CA ALA A 340 -31.86 -16.80 -3.25
C ALA A 340 -30.65 -15.85 -3.28
N LEU A 341 -29.51 -16.31 -3.81
CA LEU A 341 -28.33 -15.45 -3.97
C LEU A 341 -28.60 -14.26 -4.90
N ARG A 342 -29.23 -14.48 -6.06
CA ARG A 342 -29.63 -13.40 -6.99
C ARG A 342 -30.49 -12.35 -6.30
N LYS A 343 -31.49 -12.79 -5.51
CA LYS A 343 -32.39 -11.90 -4.79
C LYS A 343 -31.61 -11.03 -3.82
N THR A 344 -30.72 -11.62 -3.03
CA THR A 344 -29.88 -10.87 -2.09
C THR A 344 -28.93 -9.91 -2.83
N LEU A 345 -28.26 -10.34 -3.90
CA LEU A 345 -27.39 -9.47 -4.70
C LEU A 345 -28.13 -8.28 -5.34
N LYS A 346 -29.39 -8.49 -5.76
CA LYS A 346 -30.25 -7.43 -6.31
C LYS A 346 -30.75 -6.48 -5.22
N GLN A 347 -31.16 -7.02 -4.07
CA GLN A 347 -31.66 -6.23 -2.93
C GLN A 347 -30.62 -5.26 -2.39
N HIS A 348 -29.36 -5.67 -2.37
CA HIS A 348 -28.26 -4.87 -1.84
C HIS A 348 -27.53 -4.04 -2.93
N SER A 349 -28.09 -3.90 -4.13
CA SER A 349 -27.54 -3.10 -5.24
C SER A 349 -26.05 -3.32 -5.47
N THR A 350 -25.65 -4.59 -5.45
CA THR A 350 -24.25 -4.98 -5.30
C THR A 350 -23.40 -4.80 -6.55
N GLY A 351 -24.01 -4.41 -7.67
CA GLY A 351 -23.36 -4.36 -8.98
C GLY A 351 -22.96 -5.73 -9.56
N PHE A 352 -23.30 -6.82 -8.88
CA PHE A 352 -23.16 -8.18 -9.37
C PHE A 352 -24.51 -8.75 -9.82
N SER A 353 -24.47 -9.52 -10.89
CA SER A 353 -25.59 -10.29 -11.40
C SER A 353 -25.12 -11.71 -11.73
N ILE A 354 -26.01 -12.68 -11.60
CA ILE A 354 -25.71 -14.07 -11.97
C ILE A 354 -26.44 -14.36 -13.27
N GLN A 355 -25.70 -14.64 -14.33
CA GLN A 355 -26.26 -15.08 -15.61
C GLN A 355 -26.39 -16.61 -15.63
N THR A 356 -27.52 -17.13 -16.11
CA THR A 356 -27.67 -18.56 -16.39
C THR A 356 -27.36 -18.78 -17.86
N LYS A 357 -26.53 -19.78 -18.15
CA LYS A 357 -26.44 -20.35 -19.50
C LYS A 357 -27.08 -21.73 -19.47
N ARG A 358 -28.20 -21.86 -20.19
CA ARG A 358 -29.07 -23.04 -20.15
C ARG A 358 -28.25 -24.31 -20.40
N ASN A 359 -28.46 -25.32 -19.55
CA ASN A 359 -27.78 -26.63 -19.56
C ASN A 359 -26.25 -26.58 -19.43
N GLN A 360 -25.68 -25.44 -19.04
CA GLN A 360 -24.24 -25.31 -18.87
C GLN A 360 -23.92 -24.92 -17.42
N GLY A 361 -24.62 -23.92 -16.87
CA GLY A 361 -24.37 -23.47 -15.50
C GLY A 361 -24.60 -21.97 -15.32
N TYR A 362 -23.83 -21.37 -14.42
CA TYR A 362 -23.99 -19.99 -14.00
C TYR A 362 -22.67 -19.24 -14.04
N ALA A 363 -22.73 -17.96 -14.37
CA ALA A 363 -21.57 -17.06 -14.36
C ALA A 363 -21.91 -15.80 -13.56
N LEU A 364 -20.94 -15.31 -12.78
CA LEU A 364 -21.05 -14.02 -12.14
C LEU A 364 -20.62 -12.94 -13.13
N THR A 365 -21.51 -11.99 -13.40
CA THR A 365 -21.23 -10.82 -14.21
C THR A 365 -21.28 -9.57 -13.34
N SER A 366 -20.31 -8.68 -13.50
CA SER A 366 -20.38 -7.34 -12.92
C SER A 366 -21.01 -6.41 -13.95
N THR A 367 -22.05 -5.68 -13.56
CA THR A 367 -22.71 -4.68 -14.40
C THR A 367 -22.02 -3.31 -14.38
N LEU A 368 -20.87 -3.20 -13.71
CA LEU A 368 -20.07 -1.98 -13.65
C LEU A 368 -18.98 -2.04 -14.73
N HIS A 369 -19.30 -1.58 -15.94
CA HIS A 369 -18.28 -1.26 -16.95
C HIS A 369 -17.37 -0.12 -16.46
#